data_AF-A0A6B3RNE4-F1
#
_entry.id   AF-A0A6B3RNE4-F1
#
_cell.length_a   1.000
_cell.length_b   1.000
_cell.length_c   1.000
_cell.angle_alpha   90.00
_cell.angle_beta   90.00
_cell.angle_gamma   90.00
#
_symmetry.space_group_name_H-M   'P 1'
#
loop_
_entity.id
_entity.type
_entity.pdbx_description
1 polymer ?
#
loop_
_entity_poly.entity_id
_entity_poly.type
_entity_poly.pdbx_seq_one_letter_code
_entity_poly.pdbx_strand_id
1 'polypeptide(L)'
;MEEPQRSGGAADHHGAANGSVLSARSTVLRSAEHLVHIAEGLRQIEGAIVARDQAQGNESKADQPSLRQRLQGLDLMMQELTGLSEILAAVAQRLPDQPDPELEPLLDLPRLESLSRVLRAAAPQDAAPAIVLF
;
A
#
# COMPACT_ATOMS: atom_id res chain seq x y z
N MET A 1 -24.07 36.83 52.04
CA MET A 1 -24.89 36.09 51.08
C MET A 1 -24.32 36.42 49.71
N GLU A 2 -23.19 35.81 49.38
CA GLU A 2 -23.06 34.50 48.71
C GLU A 2 -22.84 34.71 47.20
N GLU A 3 -21.58 34.55 46.77
CA GLU A 3 -21.30 33.99 45.44
C GLU A 3 -21.93 32.58 45.37
N PRO A 4 -22.23 32.08 44.16
CA PRO A 4 -21.22 31.23 43.57
C PRO A 4 -20.96 31.51 42.09
N GLN A 5 -19.67 31.60 41.81
CA GLN A 5 -19.03 31.23 40.57
C GLN A 5 -19.65 29.97 39.96
N ARG A 6 -20.05 30.06 38.68
CA ARG A 6 -19.93 28.92 37.77
C ARG A 6 -19.07 29.34 36.59
N SER A 7 -17.79 29.12 36.83
CA SER A 7 -16.81 28.76 35.81
C SER A 7 -17.44 27.74 34.85
N GLY A 8 -17.54 28.14 33.60
CA GLY A 8 -17.94 27.30 32.48
C GLY A 8 -17.06 27.66 31.30
N GLY A 9 -15.74 27.65 31.51
CA GLY A 9 -14.80 27.60 30.42
C GLY A 9 -15.06 26.32 29.63
N ALA A 10 -15.83 26.43 28.56
CA ALA A 10 -15.65 25.55 27.42
C ALA A 10 -14.30 25.94 26.82
N ALA A 11 -13.24 25.40 27.43
CA ALA A 11 -12.03 25.16 26.70
C ALA A 11 -12.45 24.32 25.50
N ASP A 12 -12.42 24.93 24.31
CA ASP A 12 -12.40 24.23 23.03
C ASP A 12 -11.08 23.47 22.94
N HIS A 13 -10.97 22.44 23.76
CA HIS A 13 -10.03 21.33 23.69
C HIS A 13 -10.81 20.11 23.26
N HIS A 14 -11.37 20.16 22.06
CA HIS A 14 -11.62 18.98 21.22
C HIS A 14 -11.06 19.39 19.86
N GLY A 15 -9.75 19.38 19.74
CA GLY A 15 -9.03 18.13 19.62
C GLY A 15 -8.58 18.15 18.18
N ALA A 16 -7.28 18.38 17.99
CA ALA A 16 -6.62 18.16 16.72
C ALA A 16 -7.07 16.77 16.25
N ALA A 17 -8.04 16.73 15.35
CA ALA A 17 -8.22 15.59 14.50
C ALA A 17 -6.91 15.54 13.73
N ASN A 18 -5.97 14.75 14.26
CA ASN A 18 -4.91 14.11 13.49
C ASN A 18 -5.56 13.15 12.47
N GLY A 19 -6.57 13.63 11.75
CA GLY A 19 -6.99 13.05 10.49
C GLY A 19 -5.78 13.26 9.60
N SER A 20 -5.13 12.16 9.26
CA SER A 20 -4.01 12.14 8.33
C SER A 20 -4.53 12.65 6.99
N VAL A 21 -4.64 13.97 6.82
CA VAL A 21 -5.18 14.56 5.60
C VAL A 21 -4.22 14.20 4.48
N LEU A 22 -4.70 13.34 3.57
CA LEU A 22 -3.88 12.71 2.55
C LEU A 22 -3.31 13.80 1.66
N SER A 23 -1.99 13.93 1.56
CA SER A 23 -1.38 14.75 0.51
C SER A 23 -1.33 13.96 -0.79
N ALA A 24 -1.51 14.63 -1.92
CA ALA A 24 -1.33 14.00 -3.24
C ALA A 24 0.04 13.31 -3.35
N ARG A 25 1.08 13.92 -2.77
CA ARG A 25 2.41 13.34 -2.63
C ARG A 25 2.39 12.00 -1.89
N SER A 26 1.77 11.92 -0.70
CA SER A 26 1.69 10.70 0.11
C SER A 26 0.89 9.58 -0.58
N THR A 27 -0.15 9.93 -1.34
CA THR A 27 -0.99 8.98 -2.07
C THR A 27 -0.25 8.39 -3.27
N VAL A 28 0.49 9.21 -4.00
CA VAL A 28 1.34 8.76 -5.11
C VAL A 28 2.49 7.90 -4.61
N LEU A 29 3.14 8.26 -3.50
CA LEU A 29 4.19 7.43 -2.89
C LEU A 29 3.66 6.06 -2.44
N ARG A 30 2.52 6.01 -1.76
CA ARG A 30 1.88 4.73 -1.38
C ARG A 30 1.50 3.90 -2.60
N SER A 31 1.08 4.54 -3.68
CA SER A 31 0.80 3.84 -4.94
C SER A 31 2.07 3.26 -5.55
N ALA A 32 3.18 4.00 -5.56
CA ALA A 32 4.49 3.51 -5.99
C ALA A 32 4.93 2.29 -5.16
N GLU A 33 4.84 2.39 -3.82
CA GLU A 33 5.15 1.29 -2.90
C GLU A 33 4.28 0.07 -3.18
N HIS A 34 2.97 0.26 -3.42
CA HIS A 34 2.06 -0.85 -3.72
C HIS A 34 2.46 -1.58 -5.01
N LEU A 35 2.88 -0.86 -6.06
CA LEU A 35 3.37 -1.48 -7.29
C LEU A 35 4.63 -2.33 -7.05
N VAL A 36 5.54 -1.88 -6.19
CA VAL A 36 6.72 -2.66 -5.79
C VAL A 36 6.31 -3.96 -5.08
N HIS A 37 5.38 -3.89 -4.12
CA HIS A 37 4.88 -5.08 -3.43
C HIS A 37 4.20 -6.07 -4.38
N ILE A 38 3.46 -5.58 -5.39
CA ILE A 38 2.87 -6.45 -6.42
C ILE A 38 3.98 -7.15 -7.22
N ALA A 39 5.02 -6.41 -7.65
CA ALA A 39 6.14 -6.99 -8.39
C ALA A 39 6.88 -8.07 -7.56
N GLU A 40 7.10 -7.82 -6.26
CA GLU A 40 7.67 -8.82 -5.35
C GLU A 40 6.78 -10.06 -5.19
N GLY A 41 5.47 -9.86 -5.07
CA GLY A 41 4.50 -10.96 -5.04
C GLY A 41 4.53 -11.81 -6.32
N LEU A 42 4.66 -11.17 -7.49
CA LEU A 42 4.82 -11.87 -8.76
C LEU A 42 6.12 -12.68 -8.81
N ARG A 43 7.23 -12.15 -8.27
CA ARG A 43 8.50 -12.89 -8.15
C ARG A 43 8.38 -14.14 -7.28
N GLN A 44 7.63 -14.05 -6.18
CA GLN A 44 7.38 -15.21 -5.31
C GLN A 44 6.53 -16.27 -6.03
N ILE A 45 5.51 -15.84 -6.78
CA ILE A 45 4.68 -16.73 -7.61
C ILE A 45 5.53 -17.41 -8.68
N GLU A 46 6.39 -16.66 -9.36
CA GLU A 46 7.35 -17.18 -10.35
C GLU A 46 8.24 -18.27 -9.73
N GLY A 47 8.86 -17.99 -8.59
CA GLY A 47 9.68 -18.95 -7.86
C GLY A 47 8.91 -20.20 -7.45
N ALA A 48 7.65 -20.06 -7.03
CA ALA A 48 6.79 -21.20 -6.69
C ALA A 48 6.43 -22.05 -7.92
N ILE A 49 6.22 -21.44 -9.09
CA ILE A 49 5.98 -22.15 -10.35
C ILE A 49 7.22 -22.98 -10.72
N VAL A 50 8.41 -22.38 -10.66
CA VAL A 50 9.68 -23.05 -10.98
C VAL A 50 9.95 -24.19 -9.99
N ALA A 51 9.80 -23.95 -8.68
CA ALA A 51 10.02 -24.96 -7.66
C ALA A 51 9.04 -26.14 -7.78
N ARG A 52 7.77 -25.86 -8.12
CA ARG A 52 6.77 -26.91 -8.37
C ARG A 52 7.12 -27.77 -9.57
N ASP A 53 7.63 -27.17 -10.65
CA ASP A 53 8.00 -27.92 -11.86
C ASP A 53 9.20 -28.84 -11.60
N GLN A 54 10.21 -28.35 -10.87
CA GLN A 54 11.37 -29.13 -10.42
C GLN A 54 10.97 -30.28 -9.50
N ALA A 55 10.09 -30.03 -8.52
CA ALA A 55 9.62 -31.04 -7.57
C ALA A 55 8.78 -32.16 -8.22
N GLN A 56 8.15 -31.90 -9.37
CA GLN A 56 7.39 -32.90 -10.12
C GLN A 56 8.26 -33.80 -11.01
N GLY A 57 9.60 -33.67 -10.97
CA GLY A 57 10.50 -34.43 -11.84
C GLY A 57 10.29 -34.13 -13.32
N ASN A 58 9.63 -33.01 -13.63
CA ASN A 58 9.34 -32.55 -14.98
C ASN A 58 10.48 -31.65 -15.49
N GLU A 59 11.75 -32.07 -15.33
CA GLU A 59 12.88 -31.32 -15.90
C GLU A 59 12.73 -31.13 -17.42
N SER A 60 11.99 -32.03 -18.09
CA SER A 60 11.57 -31.90 -19.49
C SER A 60 10.46 -30.85 -19.77
N LYS A 61 9.75 -30.32 -18.76
CA LYS A 61 8.73 -29.27 -18.92
C LYS A 61 9.23 -27.86 -18.63
N ALA A 62 10.35 -27.70 -17.92
CA ALA A 62 11.04 -26.41 -17.83
C ALA A 62 11.41 -25.86 -19.23
N ASP A 63 11.59 -26.76 -20.21
CA ASP A 63 11.82 -26.44 -21.62
C ASP A 63 10.52 -26.28 -22.44
N GLN A 64 9.33 -26.37 -21.82
CA GLN A 64 8.08 -26.11 -22.55
C GLN A 64 8.04 -24.65 -22.98
N PRO A 65 7.86 -24.38 -24.30
CA PRO A 65 7.84 -23.02 -24.81
C PRO A 65 6.74 -22.17 -24.16
N SER A 66 5.62 -22.80 -23.78
CA SER A 66 4.51 -22.13 -23.07
C SER A 66 4.86 -21.69 -21.65
N LEU A 67 5.65 -22.47 -20.91
CA LEU A 67 6.10 -22.10 -19.57
C LEU A 67 7.11 -20.96 -19.64
N ARG A 68 8.10 -21.07 -20.53
CA ARG A 68 9.08 -20.00 -20.78
C ARG A 68 8.41 -18.69 -21.18
N GLN A 69 7.42 -18.75 -22.07
CA GLN A 69 6.69 -17.57 -22.51
C GLN A 69 5.86 -16.94 -21.38
N ARG A 70 5.32 -17.75 -20.46
CA ARG A 70 4.64 -17.26 -19.25
C ARG A 70 5.61 -16.60 -18.27
N LEU A 71 6.77 -17.20 -18.02
CA LEU A 71 7.81 -16.63 -17.16
C LEU A 71 8.34 -15.31 -17.73
N GLN A 72 8.63 -15.27 -19.03
CA GLN A 72 9.00 -14.02 -19.73
C GLN A 72 7.90 -12.95 -19.64
N GLY A 73 6.63 -13.34 -19.70
CA GLY A 73 5.52 -12.42 -19.48
C GLY A 73 5.46 -11.88 -18.05
N LEU A 74 5.72 -12.73 -17.05
CA LEU A 74 5.83 -12.31 -15.64
C LEU A 74 7.01 -11.35 -15.43
N ASP A 75 8.16 -11.65 -16.02
CA ASP A 75 9.35 -10.78 -15.99
C ASP A 75 9.05 -9.40 -16.57
N LEU A 76 8.40 -9.36 -17.74
CA LEU A 76 8.00 -8.09 -18.36
C LEU A 76 7.04 -7.30 -17.46
N MET A 77 6.03 -7.97 -16.88
CA MET A 77 5.10 -7.31 -15.95
C MET A 77 5.80 -6.78 -14.71
N MET A 78 6.74 -7.53 -14.12
CA MET A 78 7.53 -7.06 -12.97
C MET A 78 8.38 -5.84 -13.34
N GLN A 79 8.99 -5.84 -14.53
CA GLN A 79 9.76 -4.71 -15.02
C GLN A 79 8.89 -3.47 -15.25
N GLU A 80 7.70 -3.63 -15.83
CA GLU A 80 6.75 -2.54 -16.03
C GLU A 80 6.26 -1.96 -14.71
N LEU A 81 5.89 -2.80 -13.74
CA LEU A 81 5.46 -2.36 -12.41
C LEU A 81 6.57 -1.60 -11.67
N THR A 82 7.82 -2.06 -11.79
CA THR A 82 9.00 -1.39 -11.22
C THR A 82 9.25 -0.05 -11.91
N GLY A 83 9.19 0.02 -13.24
CA GLY A 83 9.34 1.28 -13.97
C GLY A 83 8.23 2.28 -13.63
N LEU A 84 6.99 1.81 -13.49
CA LEU A 84 5.88 2.66 -13.06
C LEU A 84 6.05 3.16 -11.62
N SER A 85 6.54 2.34 -10.70
CA SER A 85 6.80 2.77 -9.32
C SER A 85 7.87 3.86 -9.27
N GLU A 86 8.94 3.74 -10.04
CA GLU A 86 9.99 4.76 -10.16
C GLU A 86 9.44 6.07 -10.74
N ILE A 87 8.60 6.00 -11.78
CA ILE A 87 7.93 7.18 -12.35
C ILE A 87 7.04 7.85 -11.29
N LEU A 88 6.24 7.09 -10.56
CA LEU A 88 5.38 7.64 -9.51
C LEU A 88 6.21 8.27 -8.38
N ALA A 89 7.31 7.64 -7.97
CA ALA A 89 8.23 8.22 -6.99
C ALA A 89 8.85 9.55 -7.49
N ALA A 90 9.23 9.63 -8.76
CA ALA A 90 9.74 10.86 -9.37
C ALA A 90 8.68 11.95 -9.48
N VAL A 91 7.43 11.58 -9.80
CA VAL A 91 6.29 12.51 -9.80
C VAL A 91 6.00 13.03 -8.39
N ALA A 92 6.02 12.16 -7.38
CA ALA A 92 5.79 12.55 -5.99
C ALA A 92 6.79 13.59 -5.48
N GLN A 93 8.03 13.60 -5.97
CA GLN A 93 9.03 14.63 -5.63
C GLN A 93 8.65 16.04 -6.13
N ARG A 94 7.77 16.12 -7.15
CA ARG A 94 7.30 17.38 -7.73
C ARG A 94 5.96 17.84 -7.15
N LEU A 95 5.29 16.99 -6.37
CA LEU A 95 4.01 17.29 -5.77
C LEU A 95 4.17 18.06 -4.45
N PRO A 96 3.30 19.04 -4.19
CA PRO A 96 3.28 19.71 -2.90
C PRO A 96 2.91 18.71 -1.80
N ASP A 97 3.56 18.81 -0.65
CA ASP A 97 3.23 17.99 0.51
C ASP A 97 2.07 18.57 1.33
N GLN A 98 1.17 19.27 0.63
CA GLN A 98 0.03 19.92 1.25
C GLN A 98 -1.12 18.92 1.34
N PRO A 99 -1.85 18.92 2.45
CA PRO A 99 -3.02 18.08 2.62
C PRO A 99 -4.07 18.43 1.57
N ASP A 100 -4.58 17.41 0.87
CA ASP A 100 -5.58 17.57 -0.19
C ASP A 100 -6.95 17.07 0.32
N PRO A 101 -7.89 17.98 0.62
CA PRO A 101 -9.20 17.61 1.15
C PRO A 101 -10.08 16.88 0.12
N GLU A 102 -9.74 16.90 -1.18
CA GLU A 102 -10.51 16.18 -2.21
C GLU A 102 -10.19 14.68 -2.25
N LEU A 103 -9.08 14.26 -1.64
CA LEU A 103 -8.67 12.85 -1.60
C LEU A 103 -9.38 12.05 -0.50
N GLU A 104 -9.70 12.69 0.62
CA GLU A 104 -10.40 12.08 1.75
C GLU A 104 -11.74 11.42 1.34
N PRO A 105 -12.66 12.10 0.63
CA PRO A 105 -13.94 11.50 0.24
C PRO A 105 -13.81 10.37 -0.79
N LEU A 106 -12.67 10.24 -1.46
CA LEU A 106 -12.43 9.13 -2.39
C LEU A 106 -12.13 7.82 -1.64
N LEU A 107 -11.59 7.89 -0.41
CA LEU A 107 -11.39 6.70 0.43
C LEU A 107 -12.70 6.14 0.97
N ASP A 108 -13.68 7.01 1.20
CA ASP A 108 -15.01 6.64 1.71
C ASP A 108 -15.90 5.99 0.63
N LEU A 109 -15.37 5.77 -0.57
CA LEU A 109 -16.08 5.03 -1.60
C LEU A 109 -16.24 3.55 -1.15
N PRO A 110 -17.46 2.99 -1.15
CA PRO A 110 -17.74 1.67 -0.57
C PRO A 110 -16.95 0.52 -1.20
N ARG A 111 -16.49 0.69 -2.45
CA ARG A 111 -15.60 -0.27 -3.13
C ARG A 111 -14.17 -0.23 -2.59
N LEU A 112 -13.67 0.95 -2.27
CA LEU A 112 -12.34 1.17 -1.71
C LEU A 112 -12.27 0.72 -0.25
N GLU A 113 -13.33 0.94 0.53
CA GLU A 113 -13.43 0.37 1.89
C GLU A 113 -13.38 -1.16 1.89
N SER A 114 -14.13 -1.79 0.98
CA SER A 114 -14.15 -3.24 0.83
C SER A 114 -12.75 -3.76 0.43
N LEU A 115 -12.11 -3.12 -0.54
CA LEU A 115 -10.76 -3.48 -0.98
C LEU A 115 -9.72 -3.27 0.13
N SER A 116 -9.76 -2.13 0.83
CA SER A 116 -8.88 -1.80 1.96
C SER A 116 -9.02 -2.82 3.08
N ARG A 117 -10.25 -3.26 3.38
CA ARG A 117 -10.51 -4.30 4.38
C ARG A 117 -9.91 -5.64 3.96
N VAL A 118 -10.07 -6.03 2.70
CA VAL A 118 -9.49 -7.26 2.15
C VAL A 118 -7.96 -7.20 2.17
N LEU A 119 -7.36 -6.09 1.77
CA LEU A 119 -5.91 -5.90 1.76
C LEU A 119 -5.33 -5.86 3.18
N ARG A 120 -5.99 -5.21 4.14
CA ARG A 120 -5.58 -5.23 5.56
C ARG A 120 -5.68 -6.62 6.19
N ALA A 121 -6.67 -7.41 5.78
CA ALA A 121 -6.78 -8.80 6.19
C ALA A 121 -5.73 -9.71 5.52
N ALA A 122 -5.22 -9.32 4.34
CA ALA A 122 -4.20 -10.04 3.59
C ALA A 122 -2.76 -9.61 3.94
N ALA A 123 -2.57 -8.44 4.55
CA ALA A 123 -1.27 -7.99 5.05
C ALA A 123 -0.83 -8.86 6.23
N PRO A 124 0.41 -9.39 6.23
CA PRO A 124 0.93 -10.17 7.37
C PRO A 124 0.96 -9.28 8.62
N GLN A 125 0.24 -9.69 9.67
CA GLN A 125 0.07 -8.94 10.92
C GLN A 125 1.34 -8.85 11.79
N ASP A 126 2.51 -9.20 11.27
CA ASP A 126 3.74 -9.36 12.06
C ASP A 126 4.74 -8.19 11.93
N ALA A 127 4.32 -7.07 11.34
CA ALA A 127 5.09 -5.82 11.33
C ALA A 127 4.41 -4.76 12.20
N ALA A 128 4.29 -5.03 13.50
CA ALA A 128 4.01 -3.97 14.47
C ALA A 128 5.34 -3.32 14.88
N PRO A 129 5.64 -2.06 14.49
CA PRO A 129 6.53 -1.26 15.32
C PRO A 129 5.72 -0.92 16.59
N ALA A 130 5.91 -1.71 17.63
CA ALA A 130 5.55 -1.32 18.98
C ALA A 130 6.43 -0.11 19.36
N ILE A 131 5.99 1.10 18.97
CA ILE A 131 6.53 2.32 19.55
C ILE A 131 5.97 2.39 20.97
N VAL A 132 6.73 1.84 21.91
CA VAL A 132 6.57 2.10 23.34
C VAL A 132 7.13 3.50 23.60
N LEU A 133 6.24 4.45 23.90
CA LEU A 133 6.64 5.74 24.48
C LEU A 133 6.71 5.56 26.00
N PHE A 134 7.90 5.71 26.57
CA PHE A 134 8.12 5.93 28.00
C PHE A 134 8.14 7.43 28.31
#